data_AF-A0A7W0M3J0-F1
#
_entry.id   AF-A0A7W0M3J0-F1
#
_cell.length_a   1.000
_cell.length_b   1.000
_cell.length_c   1.000
_cell.angle_alpha   90.00
_cell.angle_beta   90.00
_cell.angle_gamma   90.00
#
_symmetry.space_group_name_H-M   'P 1'
#
loop_
_entity.id
_entity.type
_entity.pdbx_description
1 polymer ?
#
loop_
_entity_poly.entity_id
_entity_poly.type
_entity_poly.pdbx_seq_one_letter_code
_entity_poly.pdbx_strand_id
1 'polypeptide(L)'
;NTSLGFALENQTRPVYSPYFFGYGVSRSIIVHEMAHQWFGDRVAVKRWRHIWLNEGPATYAEWMWESHRGGRTPQRQFLNTYRSFEPSSAFWKLPIGDPGSNRIFDEAVYVRGAMVIQALRNRVGDCDFFSIMRHWVHANADGLGGTHEFKVRAERISGEQLDSLFRSWLLSGKKPPPTALNGLP
;
A
#
# COMPACT_ATOMS: atom_id res chain seq x y z
N ASN A 1 8.25 -27.11 10.45
CA ASN A 1 6.98 -26.35 10.52
C ASN A 1 7.08 -25.34 11.65
N THR A 2 7.10 -24.05 11.31
CA THR A 2 7.27 -22.95 12.26
C THR A 2 5.90 -22.48 12.77
N SER A 3 5.77 -22.21 14.08
CA SER A 3 4.53 -21.72 14.72
C SER A 3 4.30 -20.21 14.52
N LEU A 4 4.66 -19.68 13.36
CA LEU A 4 4.59 -18.24 13.07
C LEU A 4 3.17 -17.82 12.70
N GLY A 5 2.75 -16.61 13.04
CA GLY A 5 1.44 -16.04 12.67
C GLY A 5 1.46 -15.22 11.38
N PHE A 6 2.59 -15.19 10.66
CA PHE A 6 2.84 -14.30 9.52
C PHE A 6 3.44 -15.05 8.32
N ALA A 7 3.40 -14.39 7.15
CA ALA A 7 4.20 -14.73 5.99
C ALA A 7 5.32 -13.68 5.85
N LEU A 8 6.44 -14.05 5.22
CA LEU A 8 7.60 -13.19 5.09
C LEU A 8 8.18 -13.27 3.68
N GLU A 9 8.51 -12.11 3.13
CA GLU A 9 8.82 -11.86 1.73
C GLU A 9 10.26 -12.18 1.34
N ASN A 10 10.95 -13.09 2.04
CA ASN A 10 12.38 -13.35 1.81
C ASN A 10 12.70 -13.53 0.31
N GLN A 11 13.50 -12.61 -0.25
CA GLN A 11 13.84 -12.55 -1.67
C GLN A 11 14.14 -13.93 -2.25
N THR A 12 13.44 -14.27 -3.33
CA THR A 12 13.42 -15.57 -4.06
C THR A 12 12.74 -16.77 -3.36
N ARG A 13 12.43 -16.71 -2.06
CA ARG A 13 11.77 -17.81 -1.34
C ARG A 13 10.92 -17.33 -0.17
N PRO A 14 9.71 -16.79 -0.43
CA PRO A 14 8.78 -16.41 0.63
C PRO A 14 8.48 -17.57 1.57
N VAL A 15 8.37 -17.27 2.87
CA VAL A 15 8.03 -18.25 3.90
C VAL A 15 6.60 -18.02 4.34
N TYR A 16 5.78 -19.07 4.29
CA TYR A 16 4.38 -19.00 4.69
C TYR A 16 4.12 -19.86 5.92
N SER A 17 3.41 -19.30 6.89
CA SER A 17 2.90 -20.09 8.01
C SER A 17 1.82 -21.09 7.56
N PRO A 18 1.79 -22.31 8.15
CA PRO A 18 0.66 -23.24 7.99
C PRO A 18 -0.72 -22.61 8.29
N TYR A 19 -0.77 -21.56 9.11
CA TYR A 19 -1.99 -20.80 9.41
C TYR A 19 -2.74 -20.36 8.13
N PHE A 20 -2.01 -19.93 7.09
CA PHE A 20 -2.59 -19.46 5.83
C PHE A 20 -3.13 -20.56 4.92
N PHE A 21 -2.99 -21.83 5.32
CA PHE A 21 -3.42 -22.99 4.55
C PHE A 21 -4.38 -23.90 5.33
N GLY A 22 -4.66 -23.61 6.60
CA GLY A 22 -5.45 -24.45 7.48
C GLY A 22 -6.93 -24.61 7.09
N TYR A 23 -7.48 -23.65 6.33
CA TYR A 23 -8.87 -23.67 5.86
C TYR A 23 -8.98 -23.55 4.33
N GLY A 24 -7.90 -23.91 3.62
CA GLY A 24 -7.71 -23.68 2.18
C GLY A 24 -6.63 -22.63 1.92
N VAL A 25 -6.08 -22.62 0.70
CA VAL A 25 -5.00 -21.69 0.31
C VAL A 25 -5.51 -20.26 0.31
N SER A 26 -5.01 -19.42 1.22
CA SER A 26 -5.11 -17.97 1.09
C SER A 26 -4.31 -17.54 -0.15
N ARG A 27 -4.99 -17.35 -1.28
CA ARG A 27 -4.33 -16.95 -2.53
C ARG A 27 -3.92 -15.48 -2.52
N SER A 28 -4.60 -14.65 -1.72
CA SER A 28 -4.25 -13.23 -1.56
C SER A 28 -2.86 -13.09 -0.92
N ILE A 29 -2.55 -13.84 0.14
CA ILE A 29 -1.23 -13.74 0.77
C ILE A 29 -0.12 -14.17 -0.20
N ILE A 30 -0.35 -15.16 -1.06
CA ILE A 30 0.65 -15.52 -2.10
C ILE A 30 0.89 -14.35 -3.05
N VAL A 31 -0.17 -13.62 -3.43
CA VAL A 31 -0.06 -12.43 -4.29
C VAL A 31 0.66 -11.30 -3.56
N HIS A 32 0.36 -11.07 -2.27
CA HIS A 32 1.05 -10.08 -1.42
C HIS A 32 2.55 -10.34 -1.38
N GLU A 33 2.96 -11.55 -1.00
CA GLU A 33 4.38 -11.93 -0.96
C GLU A 33 5.05 -11.89 -2.33
N MET A 34 4.33 -12.19 -3.41
CA MET A 34 4.87 -12.07 -4.77
C MET A 34 5.08 -10.61 -5.18
N ALA A 35 4.21 -9.70 -4.74
CA ALA A 35 4.33 -8.27 -5.05
C ALA A 35 5.57 -7.65 -4.40
N HIS A 36 6.01 -8.19 -3.26
CA HIS A 36 7.23 -7.74 -2.58
C HIS A 36 8.51 -7.89 -3.41
N GLN A 37 8.52 -8.79 -4.41
CA GLN A 37 9.61 -8.88 -5.39
C GLN A 37 9.93 -7.53 -6.05
N TRP A 38 8.94 -6.64 -6.19
CA TRP A 38 9.13 -5.28 -6.68
C TRP A 38 9.09 -4.22 -5.58
N PHE A 39 8.22 -4.39 -4.58
CA PHE A 39 7.96 -3.41 -3.51
C PHE A 39 8.43 -3.94 -2.16
N GLY A 40 9.70 -3.70 -1.82
CA GLY A 40 10.34 -4.21 -0.60
C GLY A 40 11.67 -4.87 -0.90
N ASP A 41 11.71 -5.74 -1.92
CA ASP A 41 12.95 -6.41 -2.33
C ASP A 41 13.73 -5.62 -3.37
N ARG A 42 13.13 -5.39 -4.56
CA ARG A 42 13.79 -4.62 -5.64
C ARG A 42 14.02 -3.15 -5.26
N VAL A 43 13.11 -2.61 -4.47
CA VAL A 43 13.20 -1.27 -3.88
C VAL A 43 12.93 -1.39 -2.39
N ALA A 44 13.98 -1.37 -1.58
CA ALA A 44 13.84 -1.41 -0.12
C ALA A 44 13.55 -0.01 0.43
N VAL A 45 12.99 0.08 1.65
CA VAL A 45 12.75 1.38 2.29
C VAL A 45 14.01 1.94 2.94
N LYS A 46 14.27 3.23 2.75
CA LYS A 46 15.40 3.95 3.40
C LYS A 46 15.35 3.85 4.93
N ARG A 47 14.15 3.83 5.49
CA ARG A 47 13.84 3.78 6.93
C ARG A 47 12.48 3.16 7.14
N TRP A 48 12.29 2.47 8.26
CA TRP A 48 11.04 1.80 8.61
C TRP A 48 9.80 2.70 8.64
N ARG A 49 9.93 4.01 8.87
CA ARG A 49 8.81 4.94 8.73
C ARG A 49 8.14 4.91 7.33
N HIS A 50 8.89 4.49 6.31
CA HIS A 50 8.42 4.41 4.93
C HIS A 50 7.77 3.06 4.59
N ILE A 51 7.57 2.17 5.57
CA ILE A 51 7.10 0.79 5.37
C ILE A 51 5.80 0.66 4.56
N TRP A 52 4.94 1.69 4.58
CA TRP A 52 3.74 1.73 3.73
C TRP A 52 4.05 1.61 2.23
N LEU A 53 5.26 1.97 1.77
CA LEU A 53 5.71 1.79 0.38
C LEU A 53 6.00 0.33 0.01
N ASN A 54 6.17 -0.55 0.99
CA ASN A 54 6.25 -1.99 0.76
C ASN A 54 4.83 -2.57 0.86
N GLU A 55 4.21 -2.37 2.02
CA GLU A 55 2.97 -3.05 2.39
C GLU A 55 1.76 -2.53 1.62
N GLY A 56 1.70 -1.22 1.36
CA GLY A 56 0.60 -0.61 0.62
C GLY A 56 0.48 -1.15 -0.81
N PRO A 57 1.54 -1.11 -1.63
CA PRO A 57 1.54 -1.71 -2.96
C PRO A 57 1.30 -3.22 -2.95
N ALA A 58 1.85 -3.96 -1.98
CA ALA A 58 1.63 -5.41 -1.87
C ALA A 58 0.16 -5.75 -1.58
N THR A 59 -0.47 -5.06 -0.61
CA THR A 59 -1.90 -5.19 -0.33
C THR A 59 -2.76 -4.69 -1.50
N TYR A 60 -2.34 -3.65 -2.22
CA TYR A 60 -3.03 -3.19 -3.42
C TYR A 60 -2.97 -4.22 -4.57
N ALA A 61 -1.89 -5.00 -4.68
CA ALA A 61 -1.79 -6.09 -5.64
C ALA A 61 -2.82 -7.19 -5.36
N GLU A 62 -3.14 -7.47 -4.09
CA GLU A 62 -4.25 -8.35 -3.73
C GLU A 62 -5.58 -7.83 -4.28
N TRP A 63 -5.84 -6.52 -4.18
CA TRP A 63 -7.07 -5.91 -4.69
C TRP A 63 -7.18 -6.01 -6.21
N MET A 64 -6.06 -5.76 -6.90
CA MET A 64 -5.96 -5.92 -8.35
C MET A 64 -6.17 -7.38 -8.78
N TRP A 65 -5.61 -8.33 -8.04
CA TRP A 65 -5.79 -9.76 -8.30
C TRP A 65 -7.23 -10.22 -8.08
N GLU A 66 -7.87 -9.81 -6.98
CA GLU A 66 -9.27 -10.14 -6.73
C GLU A 66 -10.15 -9.62 -7.88
N SER A 67 -9.93 -8.38 -8.31
CA SER A 67 -10.64 -7.80 -9.45
C SER A 67 -10.39 -8.56 -10.75
N HIS A 68 -9.15 -8.99 -11.01
CA HIS A 68 -8.81 -9.78 -12.20
C HIS A 68 -9.52 -11.15 -12.22
N ARG A 69 -9.84 -11.69 -11.04
CA ARG A 69 -10.60 -12.94 -10.88
C ARG A 69 -12.12 -12.74 -10.89
N GLY A 70 -12.61 -11.55 -11.24
CA GLY A 70 -14.04 -11.22 -11.30
C GLY A 70 -14.66 -10.83 -9.95
N GLY A 71 -13.84 -10.59 -8.92
CA GLY A 71 -14.27 -10.14 -7.61
C GLY A 71 -14.41 -8.61 -7.52
N ARG A 72 -14.19 -8.05 -6.33
CA ARG A 72 -14.34 -6.60 -6.09
C ARG A 72 -13.21 -5.82 -6.76
N THR A 73 -13.56 -4.75 -7.46
CA THR A 73 -12.59 -3.80 -8.02
C THR A 73 -11.82 -3.08 -6.91
N PRO A 74 -10.58 -2.60 -7.15
CA PRO A 74 -9.83 -1.83 -6.17
C PRO A 74 -10.60 -0.59 -5.67
N GLN A 75 -11.34 0.09 -6.56
CA GLN A 75 -12.17 1.22 -6.18
C GLN A 75 -13.33 0.83 -5.25
N ARG A 76 -13.96 -0.33 -5.48
CA ARG A 76 -15.02 -0.84 -4.59
C ARG A 76 -14.45 -1.22 -3.22
N GLN A 77 -13.28 -1.86 -3.18
CA GLN A 77 -12.60 -2.20 -1.93
C GLN A 77 -12.23 -0.93 -1.15
N PHE A 78 -11.62 0.04 -1.82
CA PHE A 78 -11.28 1.36 -1.26
C PHE A 78 -12.48 2.06 -0.62
N LEU A 79 -13.60 2.20 -1.35
CA LEU A 79 -14.79 2.87 -0.84
C LEU A 79 -15.47 2.09 0.29
N ASN A 80 -15.50 0.76 0.22
CA ASN A 80 -16.03 -0.07 1.29
C ASN A 80 -15.22 0.12 2.56
N THR A 81 -13.89 -0.05 2.49
CA THR A 81 -12.98 0.16 3.63
C THR A 81 -13.11 1.56 4.21
N TYR A 82 -13.13 2.59 3.35
CA TYR A 82 -13.29 3.98 3.80
C TYR A 82 -14.59 4.20 4.59
N ARG A 83 -15.69 3.53 4.20
CA ARG A 83 -16.99 3.63 4.87
C ARG A 83 -17.10 2.77 6.12
N SER A 84 -16.39 1.63 6.18
CA SER A 84 -16.46 0.68 7.29
C SER A 84 -15.85 1.18 8.60
N PHE A 85 -14.99 2.21 8.57
CA PHE A 85 -14.36 2.75 9.77
C PHE A 85 -14.86 4.15 10.11
N GLU A 86 -15.43 4.29 11.31
CA GLU A 86 -15.81 5.57 11.90
C GLU A 86 -14.61 6.53 12.02
N PRO A 87 -14.77 7.85 11.84
CA PRO A 87 -13.67 8.81 11.91
C PRO A 87 -12.86 8.77 13.22
N SER A 88 -13.49 8.37 14.33
CA SER A 88 -12.87 8.27 15.66
C SER A 88 -12.10 6.96 15.90
N SER A 89 -12.15 6.00 14.97
CA SER A 89 -11.48 4.70 15.08
C SER A 89 -9.96 4.82 15.20
N ALA A 90 -9.34 3.92 15.96
CA ALA A 90 -7.88 3.81 16.05
C ALA A 90 -7.20 3.60 14.69
N PHE A 91 -7.92 2.99 13.74
CA PHE A 91 -7.49 2.82 12.34
C PHE A 91 -7.00 4.12 11.68
N TRP A 92 -7.69 5.23 11.96
CA TRP A 92 -7.35 6.55 11.40
C TRP A 92 -6.28 7.31 12.20
N LYS A 93 -6.12 6.99 13.48
CA LYS A 93 -5.27 7.74 14.42
C LYS A 93 -3.77 7.53 14.18
N LEU A 94 -3.37 6.38 13.62
CA LEU A 94 -1.96 6.09 13.32
C LEU A 94 -1.49 6.91 12.10
N PRO A 95 -0.44 7.75 12.19
CA PRO A 95 0.19 8.35 11.03
C PRO A 95 1.05 7.30 10.31
N ILE A 96 0.51 6.62 9.29
CA ILE A 96 1.20 5.50 8.62
C ILE A 96 2.43 5.93 7.80
N GLY A 97 2.66 7.24 7.61
CA GLY A 97 3.91 7.77 7.06
C GLY A 97 5.07 7.83 8.06
N ASP A 98 4.78 7.62 9.34
CA ASP A 98 5.74 7.39 10.42
C ASP A 98 5.08 6.65 11.60
N PRO A 99 4.82 5.34 11.46
CA PRO A 99 4.09 4.59 12.48
C PRO A 99 4.92 4.35 13.77
N GLY A 100 6.23 4.63 13.76
CA GLY A 100 7.15 4.21 14.81
C GLY A 100 7.48 2.71 14.72
N SER A 101 8.62 2.31 15.30
CA SER A 101 9.19 0.95 15.14
C SER A 101 8.26 -0.17 15.59
N ASN A 102 7.44 0.07 16.61
CA ASN A 102 6.60 -0.96 17.23
C ASN A 102 5.26 -1.16 16.49
N ARG A 103 4.98 -0.35 15.45
CA ARG A 103 3.71 -0.36 14.71
C ARG A 103 3.91 -0.48 13.20
N ILE A 104 5.11 -0.86 12.76
CA ILE A 104 5.41 -1.04 11.33
C ILE A 104 4.56 -2.13 10.68
N PHE A 105 4.08 -3.11 11.48
CA PHE A 105 3.20 -4.19 11.05
C PHE A 105 1.74 -4.00 11.50
N ASP A 106 1.34 -2.77 11.83
CA ASP A 106 -0.06 -2.48 12.18
C ASP A 106 -0.96 -2.62 10.94
N GLU A 107 -2.14 -3.22 11.08
CA GLU A 107 -3.11 -3.39 9.99
C GLU A 107 -3.37 -2.07 9.24
N ALA A 108 -3.38 -0.93 9.94
CA ALA A 108 -3.56 0.37 9.33
C ALA A 108 -2.47 0.68 8.28
N VAL A 109 -1.22 0.23 8.47
CA VAL A 109 -0.13 0.43 7.50
C VAL A 109 -0.44 -0.26 6.17
N TYR A 110 -0.86 -1.53 6.23
CA TYR A 110 -1.22 -2.34 5.06
C TYR A 110 -2.44 -1.76 4.35
N VAL A 111 -3.55 -1.69 5.08
CA VAL A 111 -4.85 -1.36 4.51
C VAL A 111 -4.88 0.09 4.04
N ARG A 112 -4.42 1.05 4.88
CA ARG A 112 -4.39 2.46 4.44
C ARG A 112 -3.27 2.72 3.44
N GLY A 113 -2.19 1.93 3.44
CA GLY A 113 -1.20 1.94 2.38
C GLY A 113 -1.84 1.66 1.03
N ALA A 114 -2.62 0.57 0.90
CA ALA A 114 -3.38 0.26 -0.32
C ALA A 114 -4.41 1.35 -0.67
N MET A 115 -5.03 1.96 0.34
CA MET A 115 -5.92 3.12 0.13
C MET A 115 -5.18 4.33 -0.44
N VAL A 116 -3.95 4.63 -0.01
CA VAL A 116 -3.12 5.70 -0.59
C VAL A 116 -2.83 5.42 -2.06
N ILE A 117 -2.53 4.16 -2.40
CA ILE A 117 -2.27 3.73 -3.78
C ILE A 117 -3.53 3.91 -4.65
N GLN A 118 -4.72 3.50 -4.18
CA GLN A 118 -5.96 3.72 -4.92
C GLN A 118 -6.33 5.21 -5.01
N ALA A 119 -6.15 5.98 -3.94
CA ALA A 119 -6.40 7.42 -3.94
C ALA A 119 -5.50 8.15 -4.93
N LEU A 120 -4.21 7.77 -5.00
CA LEU A 120 -3.29 8.27 -6.01
C LEU A 120 -3.80 7.95 -7.41
N ARG A 121 -4.19 6.68 -7.68
CA ARG A 121 -4.75 6.27 -8.97
C ARG A 121 -5.97 7.09 -9.37
N ASN A 122 -6.89 7.34 -8.44
CA ASN A 122 -8.05 8.20 -8.69
C ASN A 122 -7.63 9.64 -9.01
N ARG A 123 -6.57 10.14 -8.36
CA ARG A 123 -6.13 11.53 -8.48
C ARG A 123 -5.40 11.83 -9.79
N VAL A 124 -4.62 10.87 -10.30
CA VAL A 124 -3.75 11.05 -11.48
C VAL A 124 -4.24 10.27 -12.71
N GLY A 125 -5.22 9.39 -12.55
CA GLY A 125 -5.71 8.53 -13.63
C GLY A 125 -4.83 7.31 -13.89
N ASP A 126 -5.38 6.35 -14.63
CA ASP A 126 -4.77 5.03 -14.84
C ASP A 126 -3.42 5.09 -15.57
N CYS A 127 -3.34 5.84 -16.67
CA CYS A 127 -2.13 5.92 -17.49
C CYS A 127 -0.92 6.38 -16.67
N ASP A 128 -1.09 7.50 -15.96
CA ASP A 128 -0.02 8.07 -15.14
C ASP A 128 0.24 7.22 -13.92
N PHE A 129 -0.79 6.67 -13.28
CA PHE A 129 -0.62 5.77 -12.14
C PHE A 129 0.29 4.58 -12.47
N PHE A 130 0.00 3.85 -13.55
CA PHE A 130 0.84 2.72 -13.93
C PHE A 130 2.23 3.15 -14.39
N SER A 131 2.36 4.34 -14.99
CA SER A 131 3.66 4.94 -15.30
C SER A 131 4.48 5.20 -14.03
N ILE A 132 3.88 5.82 -13.02
CA ILE A 132 4.48 6.11 -11.71
C ILE A 132 4.98 4.82 -11.04
N MET A 133 4.13 3.78 -10.97
CA MET A 133 4.48 2.52 -10.31
C MET A 133 5.65 1.82 -11.02
N ARG A 134 5.65 1.76 -12.36
CA ARG A 134 6.79 1.20 -13.11
C ARG A 134 8.06 2.02 -12.92
N HIS A 135 7.98 3.34 -13.07
CA HIS A 135 9.13 4.21 -12.91
C HIS A 135 9.69 4.18 -11.48
N TRP A 136 8.85 4.02 -10.47
CA TRP A 136 9.28 3.85 -9.09
C TRP A 136 10.20 2.63 -8.94
N VAL A 137 9.75 1.47 -9.42
CA VAL A 137 10.50 0.22 -9.35
C VAL A 137 11.79 0.32 -10.17
N HIS A 138 11.73 0.76 -11.43
CA HIS A 138 12.89 0.76 -12.32
C HIS A 138 13.98 1.75 -11.90
N ALA A 139 13.61 2.93 -11.42
CA ALA A 139 14.59 3.97 -11.13
C ALA A 139 15.17 3.90 -9.71
N ASN A 140 14.60 3.08 -8.82
CA ASN A 140 15.14 2.82 -7.48
C ASN A 140 15.59 1.36 -7.31
N ALA A 141 15.71 0.65 -8.42
CA ALA A 141 16.22 -0.70 -8.53
C ALA A 141 17.52 -0.91 -7.71
N ASP A 142 17.54 -1.92 -6.85
CA ASP A 142 18.66 -2.38 -6.00
C ASP A 142 19.06 -1.30 -4.98
N GLY A 143 18.15 -0.36 -4.74
CA GLY A 143 18.39 0.82 -3.93
C GLY A 143 17.33 1.01 -2.86
N LEU A 144 17.37 2.21 -2.27
CA LEU A 144 16.50 2.60 -1.19
C LEU A 144 15.53 3.70 -1.62
N GLY A 145 14.25 3.51 -1.35
CA GLY A 145 13.17 4.46 -1.60
C GLY A 145 12.63 5.12 -0.32
N GLY A 146 12.09 6.33 -0.46
CA GLY A 146 11.35 7.01 0.59
C GLY A 146 10.10 7.72 0.05
N THR A 147 9.22 8.12 0.98
CA THR A 147 7.94 8.79 0.65
C THR A 147 8.15 10.06 -0.18
N HIS A 148 9.19 10.84 0.11
CA HIS A 148 9.46 12.10 -0.60
C HIS A 148 9.81 11.84 -2.06
N GLU A 149 10.69 10.88 -2.33
CA GLU A 149 11.12 10.49 -3.67
C GLU A 149 9.97 9.91 -4.48
N PHE A 150 9.10 9.11 -3.84
CA PHE A 150 7.89 8.59 -4.48
C PHE A 150 6.94 9.73 -4.88
N LYS A 151 6.66 10.67 -3.96
CA LYS A 151 5.81 11.82 -4.21
C LYS A 151 6.34 12.69 -5.35
N VAL A 152 7.61 13.11 -5.29
CA VAL A 152 8.22 13.97 -6.32
C VAL A 152 8.14 13.32 -7.70
N ARG A 153 8.34 12.00 -7.78
CA ARG A 153 8.20 11.25 -9.02
C ARG A 153 6.75 11.22 -9.51
N ALA A 154 5.80 10.99 -8.60
CA ALA A 154 4.39 10.99 -8.92
C ALA A 154 3.96 12.35 -9.51
N GLU A 155 4.31 13.44 -8.83
CA GLU A 155 4.04 14.82 -9.28
C GLU A 155 4.68 15.13 -10.63
N ARG A 156 5.93 14.67 -10.86
CA ARG A 156 6.62 14.88 -12.15
C ARG A 156 5.94 14.15 -13.30
N ILE A 157 5.43 12.94 -13.07
CA ILE A 157 4.82 12.13 -14.13
C ILE A 157 3.40 12.60 -14.43
N SER A 158 2.61 12.90 -13.41
CA SER A 158 1.21 13.30 -13.59
C SER A 158 1.01 14.80 -13.85
N GLY A 159 2.01 15.63 -13.52
CA GLY A 159 1.85 17.09 -13.52
C GLY A 159 0.97 17.64 -12.40
N GLU A 160 0.52 16.78 -11.47
CA GLU A 160 -0.39 17.15 -10.38
C GLU A 160 0.36 17.53 -9.11
N GLN A 161 -0.21 18.45 -8.33
CA GLN A 161 0.26 18.76 -6.98
C GLN A 161 -0.34 17.75 -5.98
N LEU A 162 0.49 16.94 -5.30
CA LEU A 162 0.05 15.81 -4.47
C LEU A 162 0.27 15.99 -2.95
N ASP A 163 0.81 17.11 -2.47
CA ASP A 163 1.05 17.39 -1.05
C ASP A 163 -0.18 17.19 -0.18
N SER A 164 -1.34 17.67 -0.63
CA SER A 164 -2.59 17.53 0.12
C SER A 164 -2.97 16.06 0.30
N LEU A 165 -2.85 15.26 -0.75
CA LEU A 165 -3.14 13.83 -0.74
C LEU A 165 -2.21 13.10 0.25
N PHE A 166 -0.89 13.23 0.07
CA PHE A 166 0.07 12.52 0.93
C PHE A 166 -0.01 12.98 2.39
N ARG A 167 -0.25 14.27 2.65
CA ARG A 167 -0.45 14.78 4.01
C ARG A 167 -1.71 14.20 4.66
N SER A 168 -2.84 14.24 3.95
CA SER A 168 -4.12 13.74 4.47
C SER A 168 -4.05 12.25 4.78
N TRP A 169 -3.46 11.46 3.89
CA TRP A 169 -3.45 10.01 4.01
C TRP A 169 -2.36 9.46 4.94
N LEU A 170 -1.16 10.05 4.93
CA LEU A 170 0.00 9.48 5.65
C LEU A 170 0.29 10.16 6.99
N LEU A 171 0.05 11.47 7.12
CA LEU A 171 0.59 12.27 8.23
C LEU A 171 -0.48 12.81 9.19
N SER A 172 -1.74 12.94 8.74
CA SER A 172 -2.77 13.67 9.49
C SER A 172 -3.25 12.99 10.79
N GLY A 173 -3.10 11.66 10.89
CA GLY A 173 -3.67 10.86 11.99
C GLY A 173 -5.20 10.98 12.09
N LYS A 174 -5.87 11.26 10.96
CA LYS A 174 -7.33 11.43 10.87
C LYS A 174 -7.86 10.80 9.59
N LYS A 175 -9.17 10.54 9.55
CA LYS A 175 -9.86 10.13 8.33
C LYS A 175 -9.75 11.25 7.29
N PRO A 176 -9.21 10.98 6.08
CA PRO A 176 -9.09 12.00 5.04
C PRO A 176 -10.46 12.58 4.65
N PRO A 177 -10.61 13.89 4.45
CA PRO A 177 -11.85 14.47 3.94
C PRO A 177 -12.24 13.88 2.58
N PRO A 178 -13.54 13.62 2.31
CA PRO A 178 -14.02 13.09 1.03
C PRO A 178 -13.99 14.20 -0.03
N THR A 179 -12.83 14.37 -0.67
CA THR A 179 -12.62 15.36 -1.73
C THR A 179 -11.84 14.75 -2.88
N ALA A 180 -12.05 15.29 -4.08
CA ALA A 180 -11.29 14.90 -5.27
C ALA A 180 -9.77 15.06 -5.09
N LEU A 181 -9.33 16.08 -4.34
CA LEU A 181 -7.91 16.28 -4.00
C LEU A 181 -7.31 15.11 -3.20
N ASN A 182 -8.13 14.42 -2.42
CA ASN A 182 -7.73 13.23 -1.66
C ASN A 182 -8.02 11.93 -2.41
N GLY A 183 -8.36 11.97 -3.70
CA GLY A 183 -8.69 10.78 -4.49
C GLY A 183 -9.99 10.11 -4.05
N LEU A 184 -10.91 10.86 -3.43
CA LEU A 184 -12.23 10.42 -2.99
C LEU A 184 -13.31 11.09 -3.86
N PRO A 185 -14.48 10.45 -4.02
CA PRO A 185 -15.63 11.06 -4.68
C PRO A 185 -16.16 12.27 -3.90
#